data_AF-A0A177EFV8-F1
#
_entry.id   AF-A0A177EFV8-F1
#
_cell.length_a   1.000
_cell.length_b   1.000
_cell.length_c   1.000
_cell.angle_alpha   90.00
_cell.angle_beta   90.00
_cell.angle_gamma   90.00
#
_symmetry.space_group_name_H-M   'P 1'
#
loop_
_entity.id
_entity.type
_entity.pdbx_description
1 polymer ?
#
loop_
_entity_poly.entity_id
_entity_poly.type
_entity_poly.pdbx_seq_one_letter_code
_entity_poly.pdbx_strand_id
1 'polypeptide(L)'
;MIMGSNPVTDFRLVFEKGLRWPIIWVAMLCVIVGCADEVSEPEYIVSPYTEQTIAFFERSSSDDCPNVLETVQIDGNRCILKKQTQPHKICPDKYTLEAVPEKLLSDIVFNKLVMESTAQFDPAVLGKILIAFGTIDATRLELTNLVFNGSSSDNDEHPQTQRPIASICMLNVKELRLFGLSKSVIVWIQGQVVLSGSRMGLAIYCKEDFGDLEVLDWFDAASIARLALCDIDKLDSMECKLLEEGPFPNELVIYGDIPTGPDVSEEIKQILRRKIWKVLTIPMFVWNILVKTFEEGVHPVITTTLVIYLSPGVRMPSLVLKLHQVGANDLIINFHHTKETVTHQDITKVLDWVSRSFIGLRSLSIETKPGAIDGTDLAANNQFEIINIPATSTFLVNEILCRVAYIRTQPLITNPN
;
A
#
# COMPACT_ATOMS: atom_id res chain seq x y z
N MET A 1 34.99 -70.00 -48.01
CA MET A 1 35.75 -68.74 -47.89
C MET A 1 34.72 -67.62 -47.83
N ILE A 2 34.35 -67.20 -46.62
CA ILE A 2 33.24 -66.25 -46.36
C ILE A 2 33.88 -65.02 -45.75
N MET A 3 33.82 -63.89 -46.47
CA MET A 3 34.35 -62.60 -46.07
C MET A 3 33.32 -61.92 -45.14
N GLY A 4 33.65 -61.80 -43.86
CA GLY A 4 32.86 -61.07 -42.89
C GLY A 4 33.05 -59.55 -43.04
N SER A 5 31.95 -58.84 -43.26
CA SER A 5 31.88 -57.37 -43.30
C SER A 5 31.59 -56.84 -41.89
N ASN A 6 32.50 -56.05 -41.31
CA ASN A 6 32.28 -55.36 -40.04
C ASN A 6 31.46 -54.07 -40.27
N PRO A 7 30.32 -53.89 -39.59
CA PRO A 7 29.54 -52.65 -39.68
C PRO A 7 30.23 -51.53 -38.88
N VAL A 8 30.40 -50.38 -39.52
CA VAL A 8 30.98 -49.16 -38.93
C VAL A 8 29.96 -48.52 -37.99
N THR A 9 30.11 -48.75 -36.69
CA THR A 9 29.23 -48.21 -35.62
C THR A 9 29.62 -46.81 -35.12
N ASP A 10 30.72 -46.22 -35.60
CA ASP A 10 31.29 -44.99 -35.03
C ASP A 10 30.63 -43.67 -35.47
N PHE A 11 29.75 -43.69 -36.47
CA PHE A 11 29.07 -42.45 -36.90
C PHE A 11 28.00 -41.96 -35.93
N ARG A 12 27.48 -42.82 -35.04
CA ARG A 12 26.33 -42.48 -34.17
C ARG A 12 26.72 -41.62 -32.97
N LEU A 13 27.95 -41.76 -32.46
CA LEU A 13 28.43 -41.06 -31.27
C LEU A 13 28.88 -39.61 -31.54
N VAL A 14 29.35 -39.32 -32.76
CA VAL A 14 29.78 -37.96 -33.14
C VAL A 14 28.58 -37.05 -33.40
N PHE A 15 27.47 -37.60 -33.90
CA PHE A 15 26.25 -36.84 -34.21
C PHE A 15 25.49 -36.37 -32.95
N GLU A 16 25.47 -37.17 -31.87
CA GLU A 16 24.75 -36.81 -30.63
C GLU A 16 25.37 -35.63 -29.85
N LYS A 17 26.68 -35.42 -29.95
CA LYS A 17 27.34 -34.27 -29.31
C LYS A 17 27.33 -33.02 -30.19
N GLY A 18 27.38 -33.18 -31.51
CA GLY A 18 27.37 -32.07 -32.47
C GLY A 18 26.00 -31.35 -32.57
N LEU A 19 24.89 -32.06 -32.42
CA LEU A 19 23.54 -31.47 -32.57
C LEU A 19 23.00 -30.75 -31.34
N ARG A 20 23.54 -31.00 -30.14
CA ARG A 20 23.01 -30.36 -28.92
C ARG A 20 23.18 -28.84 -28.92
N TRP A 21 24.31 -28.37 -29.44
CA TRP A 21 24.61 -26.94 -29.49
C TRP A 21 23.65 -26.17 -30.41
N PRO A 22 23.47 -26.53 -31.70
CA PRO A 22 22.55 -25.81 -32.57
C PRO A 22 21.09 -25.88 -32.10
N ILE A 23 20.65 -26.96 -31.44
CA ILE A 23 19.30 -27.03 -30.85
C ILE A 23 19.12 -26.01 -29.72
N ILE A 24 20.13 -25.82 -28.87
CA ILE A 24 20.10 -24.80 -27.80
C ILE A 24 20.05 -23.40 -28.41
N TRP A 25 20.82 -23.13 -29.47
CA TRP A 25 20.79 -21.84 -30.17
C TRP A 25 19.46 -21.57 -30.86
N VAL A 26 18.86 -22.60 -31.50
CA VAL A 26 17.54 -22.47 -32.11
C VAL A 26 16.47 -22.24 -31.04
N ALA A 27 16.52 -22.94 -29.90
CA ALA A 27 15.59 -22.70 -28.80
C ALA A 27 15.73 -21.28 -28.21
N MET A 28 16.96 -20.80 -28.04
CA MET A 28 17.22 -19.43 -27.57
C MET A 28 16.74 -18.39 -28.59
N LEU A 29 16.95 -18.63 -29.90
CA LEU A 29 16.42 -17.79 -30.97
C LEU A 29 14.88 -17.83 -31.03
N CYS A 30 14.24 -18.98 -30.81
CA CYS A 30 12.78 -19.07 -30.76
C CYS A 30 12.20 -18.34 -29.55
N VAL A 31 12.91 -18.31 -28.41
CA VAL A 31 12.51 -17.49 -27.25
C VAL A 31 12.70 -16.00 -27.57
N ILE A 32 13.78 -15.61 -28.24
CA ILE A 32 14.01 -14.21 -28.62
C ILE A 32 12.98 -13.72 -29.67
N VAL A 33 12.66 -14.55 -30.66
CA VAL A 33 11.68 -14.23 -31.71
C VAL A 33 10.24 -14.33 -31.20
N GLY A 34 9.97 -15.25 -30.26
CA GLY A 34 8.68 -15.36 -29.57
C GLY A 34 8.44 -14.28 -28.51
N CYS A 35 9.50 -13.58 -28.07
CA CYS A 35 9.43 -12.39 -27.22
C CYS A 35 9.55 -11.08 -28.01
N ALA A 36 9.56 -11.13 -29.35
CA ALA A 36 9.19 -9.97 -30.14
C ALA A 36 7.66 -9.81 -30.00
N ASP A 37 7.23 -9.36 -28.83
CA ASP A 37 5.86 -8.91 -28.60
C ASP A 37 5.51 -8.03 -29.78
N GLU A 38 4.43 -8.37 -30.50
CA GLU A 38 3.84 -7.48 -31.48
C GLU A 38 3.71 -6.12 -30.80
N VAL A 39 4.58 -5.19 -31.22
CA VAL A 39 4.57 -3.83 -30.70
C VAL A 39 3.27 -3.26 -31.19
N SER A 40 2.27 -3.34 -30.32
CA SER A 40 0.92 -2.88 -30.60
C SER A 40 1.06 -1.42 -30.98
N GLU A 41 0.47 -1.02 -32.10
CA GLU A 41 0.46 0.38 -32.48
C GLU A 41 -0.04 1.20 -31.29
N PRO A 42 0.67 2.28 -30.91
CA PRO A 42 0.35 3.02 -29.71
C PRO A 42 -1.07 3.58 -29.83
N GLU A 43 -1.96 3.22 -28.90
CA GLU A 43 -3.32 3.78 -28.87
C GLU A 43 -3.24 5.29 -28.66
N TYR A 44 -3.84 6.06 -29.57
CA TYR A 44 -3.93 7.52 -29.50
C TYR A 44 -5.38 8.00 -29.61
N ILE A 45 -5.61 9.23 -29.19
CA ILE A 45 -6.94 9.84 -29.16
C ILE A 45 -6.98 10.99 -30.16
N VAL A 46 -7.93 10.93 -31.10
CA VAL A 46 -8.23 12.01 -32.05
C VAL A 46 -9.42 12.81 -31.52
N SER A 47 -9.22 14.10 -31.27
CA SER A 47 -10.26 14.95 -30.68
C SER A 47 -10.05 16.42 -31.03
N PRO A 48 -11.12 17.21 -31.18
CA PRO A 48 -11.02 18.65 -31.36
C PRO A 48 -10.50 19.37 -30.10
N TYR A 49 -10.49 18.72 -28.94
CA TYR A 49 -10.04 19.29 -27.66
C TYR A 49 -8.56 19.02 -27.35
N THR A 50 -7.79 18.42 -28.29
CA THR A 50 -6.39 18.05 -28.07
C THR A 50 -5.54 19.23 -27.62
N GLU A 51 -5.52 20.32 -28.40
CA GLU A 51 -4.67 21.48 -28.11
C GLU A 51 -5.08 22.19 -26.81
N GLN A 52 -6.38 22.28 -26.54
CA GLN A 52 -6.91 22.84 -25.30
C GLN A 52 -6.50 22.01 -24.08
N THR A 53 -6.54 20.68 -24.20
CA THR A 53 -6.16 19.77 -23.12
C THR A 53 -4.66 19.86 -22.86
N ILE A 54 -3.83 19.92 -23.90
CA ILE A 54 -2.38 20.11 -23.76
C ILE A 54 -2.08 21.42 -23.04
N ALA A 55 -2.67 22.54 -23.50
CA ALA A 55 -2.50 23.84 -22.86
C ALA A 55 -2.98 23.86 -21.40
N PHE A 56 -4.05 23.12 -21.08
CA PHE A 56 -4.52 22.97 -19.70
C PHE A 56 -3.45 22.34 -18.81
N PHE A 57 -2.83 21.23 -19.22
CA PHE A 57 -1.77 20.58 -18.44
C PHE A 57 -0.50 21.43 -18.39
N GLU A 58 -0.07 22.02 -19.50
CA GLU A 58 1.11 22.90 -19.56
C GLU A 58 1.03 24.07 -18.56
N ARG A 59 -0.18 24.56 -18.25
CA ARG A 59 -0.38 25.62 -17.24
C ARG A 59 0.08 25.21 -15.83
N SER A 60 0.00 23.93 -15.49
CA SER A 60 0.49 23.40 -14.22
C SER A 60 1.99 23.10 -14.21
N SER A 61 2.65 23.19 -15.37
CA SER A 61 4.09 22.94 -15.51
C SER A 61 4.93 23.84 -14.61
N SER A 62 6.11 23.35 -14.26
CA SER A 62 7.17 24.05 -13.51
C SER A 62 8.53 23.59 -14.03
N ASP A 63 9.57 24.37 -13.74
CA ASP A 63 10.93 24.06 -14.22
C ASP A 63 11.42 22.68 -13.73
N ASP A 64 11.07 22.31 -12.50
CA ASP A 64 11.48 21.02 -11.89
C ASP A 64 10.57 19.85 -12.26
N CYS A 65 9.36 20.13 -12.76
CA CYS A 65 8.35 19.12 -13.04
C CYS A 65 7.58 19.52 -14.31
N PRO A 66 8.11 19.17 -15.50
CA PRO A 66 7.42 19.45 -16.76
C PRO A 66 6.14 18.64 -16.84
N ASN A 67 5.03 19.29 -17.18
CA ASN A 67 3.72 18.66 -17.24
C ASN A 67 3.22 18.51 -18.67
N VAL A 68 3.99 17.79 -19.48
CA VAL A 68 3.76 17.63 -20.93
C VAL A 68 3.13 16.27 -21.19
N LEU A 69 1.92 16.25 -21.76
CA LEU A 69 1.27 15.02 -22.19
C LEU A 69 2.06 14.37 -23.34
N GLU A 70 2.16 13.04 -23.31
CA GLU A 70 2.75 12.25 -24.37
C GLU A 70 1.87 12.36 -25.63
N THR A 71 2.49 12.70 -26.76
CA THR A 71 1.80 12.89 -28.04
C THR A 71 2.48 12.14 -29.17
N VAL A 72 1.73 11.86 -30.23
CA VAL A 72 2.20 11.28 -31.49
C VAL A 72 1.72 12.15 -32.66
N GLN A 73 2.49 12.17 -33.75
CA GLN A 73 2.09 12.82 -35.00
C GLN A 73 1.46 11.79 -35.93
N ILE A 74 0.18 11.98 -36.26
CA ILE A 74 -0.58 11.13 -37.18
C ILE A 74 -1.13 12.03 -38.29
N ASP A 75 -0.73 11.75 -39.53
CA ASP A 75 -1.13 12.53 -40.71
C ASP A 75 -0.90 14.05 -40.56
N GLY A 76 0.19 14.42 -39.88
CA GLY A 76 0.56 15.81 -39.59
C GLY A 76 -0.22 16.48 -38.46
N ASN A 77 -1.12 15.75 -37.79
CA ASN A 77 -1.84 16.21 -36.62
C ASN A 77 -1.23 15.65 -35.33
N ARG A 78 -1.09 16.52 -34.33
CA ARG A 78 -0.69 16.13 -32.98
C ARG A 78 -1.87 15.45 -32.29
N CYS A 79 -1.68 14.21 -31.85
CA CYS A 79 -2.66 13.43 -31.10
C CYS A 79 -2.08 13.05 -29.73
N ILE A 80 -2.92 13.02 -28.69
CA ILE A 80 -2.51 12.61 -27.35
C ILE A 80 -2.48 11.07 -27.30
N LEU A 81 -1.42 10.49 -26.75
CA LEU A 81 -1.40 9.06 -26.47
C LEU A 81 -2.43 8.73 -25.40
N LYS A 82 -3.17 7.64 -25.59
CA LYS A 82 -4.23 7.25 -24.64
C LYS A 82 -3.67 6.93 -23.26
N LYS A 83 -2.53 6.24 -23.20
CA LYS A 83 -1.85 5.91 -21.95
C LYS A 83 -0.74 6.92 -21.67
N GLN A 84 -0.76 7.52 -20.51
CA GLN A 84 0.26 8.46 -20.04
C GLN A 84 1.10 7.77 -18.96
N THR A 85 2.37 7.48 -19.27
CA THR A 85 3.25 6.69 -18.40
C THR A 85 3.87 7.53 -17.29
N GLN A 86 4.13 8.80 -17.59
CA GLN A 86 4.70 9.74 -16.63
C GLN A 86 3.65 10.25 -15.63
N PRO A 87 4.07 10.68 -14.43
CA PRO A 87 3.19 11.40 -13.52
C PRO A 87 2.77 12.75 -14.09
N HIS A 88 1.49 13.08 -14.01
CA HIS A 88 0.96 14.39 -14.36
C HIS A 88 0.44 15.11 -13.13
N LYS A 89 0.55 16.44 -13.14
CA LYS A 89 0.21 17.29 -12.00
C LYS A 89 -0.77 18.38 -12.40
N ILE A 90 -1.74 18.66 -11.55
CA ILE A 90 -2.67 19.78 -11.70
C ILE A 90 -2.55 20.63 -10.45
N CYS A 91 -2.32 21.93 -10.64
CA CYS A 91 -2.22 22.93 -9.58
C CYS A 91 -3.44 23.85 -9.61
N PRO A 92 -4.53 23.55 -8.87
CA PRO A 92 -5.77 24.31 -8.94
C PRO A 92 -5.59 25.82 -8.67
N ASP A 93 -4.60 26.18 -7.84
CA ASP A 93 -4.20 27.55 -7.53
C ASP A 93 -3.66 28.34 -8.74
N LYS A 94 -3.30 27.67 -9.85
CA LYS A 94 -2.87 28.31 -11.11
C LYS A 94 -4.02 28.59 -12.09
N TYR A 95 -5.27 28.26 -11.73
CA TYR A 95 -6.44 28.44 -12.60
C TYR A 95 -7.44 29.39 -11.98
N THR A 96 -8.11 30.16 -12.84
CA THR A 96 -9.38 30.83 -12.53
C THR A 96 -10.54 29.99 -13.04
N LEU A 97 -11.76 30.28 -12.62
CA LEU A 97 -12.96 29.61 -13.13
C LEU A 97 -13.06 29.70 -14.65
N GLU A 98 -12.70 30.83 -15.26
CA GLU A 98 -12.75 31.05 -16.72
C GLU A 98 -11.65 30.28 -17.46
N ALA A 99 -10.51 30.07 -16.79
CA ALA A 99 -9.35 29.39 -17.37
C ALA A 99 -9.54 27.87 -17.50
N VAL A 100 -10.40 27.27 -16.68
CA VAL A 100 -10.72 25.84 -16.78
C VAL A 100 -11.68 25.62 -17.96
N PRO A 101 -11.34 24.76 -18.92
CA PRO A 101 -12.18 24.52 -20.09
C PRO A 101 -13.50 23.84 -19.69
N GLU A 102 -14.51 23.92 -20.55
CA GLU A 102 -15.78 23.22 -20.31
C GLU A 102 -15.64 21.70 -20.39
N LYS A 103 -14.71 21.22 -21.22
CA LYS A 103 -14.41 19.81 -21.43
C LYS A 103 -12.91 19.64 -21.60
N LEU A 104 -12.38 18.59 -20.99
CA LEU A 104 -11.09 18.01 -21.31
C LEU A 104 -11.30 16.78 -22.18
N LEU A 105 -10.24 16.37 -22.86
CA LEU A 105 -10.23 15.15 -23.63
C LEU A 105 -10.55 13.94 -22.72
N SER A 106 -11.57 13.17 -23.09
CA SER A 106 -11.92 11.92 -22.41
C SER A 106 -10.93 10.80 -22.73
N ASP A 107 -11.00 9.71 -21.97
CA ASP A 107 -10.30 8.44 -22.25
C ASP A 107 -8.77 8.46 -22.07
N ILE A 108 -8.21 9.55 -21.52
CA ILE A 108 -6.80 9.55 -21.09
C ILE A 108 -6.66 8.67 -19.85
N VAL A 109 -5.77 7.67 -19.94
CA VAL A 109 -5.44 6.76 -18.85
C VAL A 109 -4.11 7.16 -18.23
N PHE A 110 -4.15 7.71 -17.02
CA PHE A 110 -2.97 8.14 -16.31
C PHE A 110 -2.33 6.99 -15.53
N ASN A 111 -1.00 6.87 -15.57
CA ASN A 111 -0.29 6.05 -14.59
C ASN A 111 -0.40 6.69 -13.19
N LYS A 112 -0.15 8.00 -13.11
CA LYS A 112 -0.30 8.79 -11.88
C LYS A 112 -0.80 10.19 -12.22
N LEU A 113 -1.90 10.61 -11.60
CA LEU A 113 -2.39 11.99 -11.64
C LEU A 113 -2.34 12.56 -10.22
N VAL A 114 -1.73 13.73 -10.07
CA VAL A 114 -1.63 14.46 -8.80
C VAL A 114 -2.40 15.76 -8.92
N MET A 115 -3.31 16.04 -8.00
CA MET A 115 -3.87 17.37 -7.82
C MET A 115 -3.33 17.93 -6.52
N GLU A 116 -2.52 18.97 -6.60
CA GLU A 116 -1.89 19.57 -5.43
C GLU A 116 -1.95 21.09 -5.49
N SER A 117 -2.03 21.72 -4.33
CA SER A 117 -1.98 23.18 -4.24
C SER A 117 -0.84 23.64 -3.35
N THR A 118 -0.25 24.77 -3.69
CA THR A 118 0.75 25.45 -2.84
C THR A 118 0.19 26.68 -2.15
N ALA A 119 -0.96 27.18 -2.62
CA ALA A 119 -1.67 28.32 -2.09
C ALA A 119 -3.14 27.99 -1.81
N GLN A 120 -3.83 28.90 -1.14
CA GLN A 120 -5.29 28.79 -1.02
C GLN A 120 -5.94 29.07 -2.39
N PHE A 121 -7.02 28.36 -2.70
CA PHE A 121 -7.75 28.55 -3.95
C PHE A 121 -9.26 28.40 -3.75
N ASP A 122 -10.04 28.87 -4.73
CA ASP A 122 -11.50 28.71 -4.72
C ASP A 122 -11.87 27.25 -5.02
N PRO A 123 -12.55 26.52 -4.11
CA PRO A 123 -12.96 25.13 -4.34
C PRO A 123 -13.81 24.96 -5.62
N ALA A 124 -14.52 26.00 -6.08
CA ALA A 124 -15.27 25.96 -7.33
C ALA A 124 -14.37 25.70 -8.55
N VAL A 125 -13.09 26.12 -8.50
CA VAL A 125 -12.11 25.84 -9.57
C VAL A 125 -11.83 24.35 -9.65
N LEU A 126 -11.57 23.68 -8.52
CA LEU A 126 -11.36 22.23 -8.51
C LEU A 126 -12.64 21.48 -8.91
N GLY A 127 -13.81 21.92 -8.45
CA GLY A 127 -15.09 21.37 -8.88
C GLY A 127 -15.25 21.46 -10.42
N LYS A 128 -14.92 22.62 -11.01
CA LYS A 128 -14.96 22.78 -12.47
C LYS A 128 -13.94 21.91 -13.19
N ILE A 129 -12.74 21.71 -12.63
CA ILE A 129 -11.73 20.81 -13.19
C ILE A 129 -12.25 19.36 -13.21
N LEU A 130 -12.81 18.89 -12.09
CA LEU A 130 -13.40 17.56 -11.98
C LEU A 130 -14.54 17.37 -12.98
N ILE A 131 -15.41 18.36 -13.14
CA ILE A 131 -16.49 18.35 -14.15
C ILE A 131 -15.92 18.29 -15.58
N ALA A 132 -14.88 19.07 -15.87
CA ALA A 132 -14.27 19.12 -17.20
C ALA A 132 -13.66 17.77 -17.60
N PHE A 133 -13.13 17.00 -16.65
CA PHE A 133 -12.71 15.61 -16.90
C PHE A 133 -13.89 14.71 -17.24
N GLY A 134 -14.99 14.82 -16.49
CA GLY A 134 -16.12 13.89 -16.56
C GLY A 134 -15.78 12.54 -15.94
N THR A 135 -14.80 11.83 -16.50
CA THR A 135 -14.23 10.59 -15.96
C THR A 135 -12.72 10.72 -15.85
N ILE A 136 -12.16 10.31 -14.71
CA ILE A 136 -10.71 10.19 -14.51
C ILE A 136 -10.36 8.71 -14.43
N ASP A 137 -9.65 8.22 -15.45
CA ASP A 137 -9.05 6.88 -15.48
C ASP A 137 -7.58 6.97 -15.04
N ALA A 138 -7.23 6.38 -13.89
CA ALA A 138 -5.86 6.40 -13.42
C ALA A 138 -5.45 5.13 -12.65
N THR A 139 -4.18 4.73 -12.75
CA THR A 139 -3.65 3.74 -11.80
C THR A 139 -3.56 4.34 -10.41
N ARG A 140 -3.13 5.60 -10.29
CA ARG A 140 -3.12 6.33 -9.01
C ARG A 140 -3.61 7.76 -9.18
N LEU A 141 -4.53 8.18 -8.31
CA LEU A 141 -4.93 9.58 -8.12
C LEU A 141 -4.47 10.03 -6.73
N GLU A 142 -3.70 11.11 -6.65
CA GLU A 142 -3.25 11.71 -5.39
C GLU A 142 -3.80 13.13 -5.25
N LEU A 143 -4.44 13.43 -4.12
CA LEU A 143 -4.93 14.75 -3.76
C LEU A 143 -4.10 15.25 -2.58
N THR A 144 -3.33 16.33 -2.77
CA THR A 144 -2.28 16.75 -1.83
C THR A 144 -2.40 18.22 -1.44
N ASN A 145 -2.38 18.51 -0.14
CA ASN A 145 -2.32 19.88 0.42
C ASN A 145 -3.35 20.84 -0.19
N LEU A 146 -4.59 20.38 -0.40
CA LEU A 146 -5.65 21.23 -0.95
C LEU A 146 -6.21 22.12 0.16
N VAL A 147 -5.99 23.44 0.03
CA VAL A 147 -6.46 24.44 1.00
C VAL A 147 -7.48 25.36 0.33
N PHE A 148 -8.70 25.39 0.85
CA PHE A 148 -9.79 26.19 0.28
C PHE A 148 -9.83 27.61 0.86
N ASN A 149 -10.10 28.60 0.02
CA ASN A 149 -10.36 29.97 0.45
C ASN A 149 -11.59 30.01 1.37
N GLY A 150 -11.49 30.69 2.52
CA GLY A 150 -12.63 30.92 3.40
C GLY A 150 -12.90 29.83 4.44
N SER A 151 -12.05 28.82 4.58
CA SER A 151 -12.05 27.94 5.76
C SER A 151 -11.43 28.67 6.96
N SER A 152 -12.02 29.77 7.41
CA SER A 152 -11.67 30.31 8.73
C SER A 152 -12.08 29.28 9.77
N SER A 153 -11.15 28.81 10.59
CA SER A 153 -11.29 27.66 11.50
C SER A 153 -12.34 27.78 12.60
N ASP A 154 -13.08 28.89 12.68
CA ASP A 154 -13.67 29.31 13.95
C ASP A 154 -15.19 29.19 14.05
N ASN A 155 -15.89 28.58 13.08
CA ASN A 155 -17.33 28.37 13.21
C ASN A 155 -17.73 26.93 12.91
N ASP A 156 -17.92 26.15 13.97
CA ASP A 156 -18.51 24.79 14.01
C ASP A 156 -19.97 24.72 13.52
N GLU A 157 -20.53 25.80 13.00
CA GLU A 157 -21.84 25.76 12.35
C GLU A 157 -21.69 25.14 10.96
N HIS A 158 -21.66 23.80 10.96
CA HIS A 158 -21.76 22.94 9.78
C HIS A 158 -22.86 23.48 8.87
N PRO A 159 -22.52 24.15 7.75
CA PRO A 159 -23.51 24.45 6.76
C PRO A 159 -23.92 23.09 6.22
N GLN A 160 -25.14 22.65 6.53
CA GLN A 160 -25.84 21.65 5.73
C GLN A 160 -26.04 22.26 4.34
N THR A 161 -24.95 22.33 3.56
CA THR A 161 -24.97 22.70 2.16
C THR A 161 -25.83 21.68 1.47
N GLN A 162 -27.07 22.10 1.16
CA GLN A 162 -27.96 21.44 0.23
C GLN A 162 -27.11 20.98 -0.96
N ARG A 163 -26.91 19.66 -1.12
CA ARG A 163 -26.16 19.06 -2.23
C ARG A 163 -26.71 19.63 -3.53
N PRO A 164 -26.02 20.57 -4.21
CA PRO A 164 -26.40 20.91 -5.56
C PRO A 164 -26.07 19.66 -6.37
N ILE A 165 -27.08 19.08 -7.01
CA ILE A 165 -26.95 17.91 -7.90
C ILE A 165 -26.28 18.39 -9.21
N ALA A 166 -25.08 18.96 -9.09
CA ALA A 166 -24.25 19.38 -10.19
C ALA A 166 -23.35 18.22 -10.58
N SER A 167 -23.11 18.09 -11.89
CA SER A 167 -22.28 17.09 -12.55
C SER A 167 -21.14 16.57 -11.67
N ILE A 168 -21.12 15.26 -11.44
CA ILE A 168 -20.16 14.59 -10.54
C ILE A 168 -19.09 13.89 -11.39
N CYS A 169 -17.82 14.03 -11.04
CA CYS A 169 -16.72 13.35 -11.74
C CYS A 169 -16.70 11.86 -11.39
N MET A 170 -16.71 10.98 -12.39
CA MET A 170 -16.52 9.55 -12.19
C MET A 170 -15.04 9.24 -12.00
N LEU A 171 -14.68 8.55 -10.92
CA LEU A 171 -13.32 8.08 -10.69
C LEU A 171 -13.24 6.60 -10.99
N ASN A 172 -12.38 6.23 -11.94
CA ASN A 172 -11.97 4.85 -12.22
C ASN A 172 -10.49 4.71 -11.87
N VAL A 173 -10.23 4.49 -10.57
CA VAL A 173 -8.87 4.51 -10.02
C VAL A 173 -8.53 3.21 -9.31
N LYS A 174 -7.27 2.74 -9.43
CA LYS A 174 -6.81 1.58 -8.64
C LYS A 174 -6.37 1.99 -7.23
N GLU A 175 -5.89 3.21 -7.06
CA GLU A 175 -5.46 3.74 -5.77
C GLU A 175 -5.81 5.24 -5.67
N LEU A 176 -6.58 5.62 -4.66
CA LEU A 176 -6.83 7.00 -4.27
C LEU A 176 -6.02 7.33 -3.02
N ARG A 177 -5.21 8.40 -3.09
CA ARG A 177 -4.43 8.88 -1.95
C ARG A 177 -4.81 10.31 -1.59
N LEU A 178 -5.02 10.55 -0.30
CA LEU A 178 -5.34 11.85 0.26
C LEU A 178 -4.20 12.25 1.20
N PHE A 179 -3.50 13.34 0.90
CA PHE A 179 -2.33 13.79 1.66
C PHE A 179 -2.52 15.21 2.17
N GLY A 180 -2.36 15.41 3.49
CA GLY A 180 -2.43 16.73 4.11
C GLY A 180 -3.78 17.43 3.90
N LEU A 181 -4.87 16.66 3.86
CA LEU A 181 -6.22 17.20 3.70
C LEU A 181 -6.93 17.26 5.05
N SER A 182 -7.67 18.34 5.31
CA SER A 182 -8.58 18.41 6.46
C SER A 182 -9.81 17.52 6.24
N LYS A 183 -10.50 17.15 7.32
CA LYS A 183 -11.77 16.40 7.27
C LYS A 183 -12.80 17.09 6.35
N SER A 184 -12.94 18.41 6.44
CA SER A 184 -13.87 19.19 5.61
C SER A 184 -13.57 19.11 4.11
N VAL A 185 -12.29 19.11 3.72
CA VAL A 185 -11.87 18.97 2.32
C VAL A 185 -12.16 17.56 1.82
N ILE A 186 -11.94 16.53 2.64
CA ILE A 186 -12.28 15.14 2.28
C ILE A 186 -13.78 15.00 2.04
N VAL A 187 -14.62 15.51 2.93
CA VAL A 187 -16.09 15.51 2.79
C VAL A 187 -16.53 16.25 1.52
N TRP A 188 -15.91 17.40 1.24
CA TRP A 188 -16.19 18.13 0.00
C TRP A 188 -15.85 17.30 -1.24
N ILE A 189 -14.67 16.66 -1.28
CA ILE A 189 -14.23 15.81 -2.40
C ILE A 189 -15.23 14.67 -2.63
N GLN A 190 -15.68 14.01 -1.56
CA GLN A 190 -16.68 12.94 -1.64
C GLN A 190 -17.99 13.40 -2.27
N GLY A 191 -18.37 14.67 -2.06
CA GLY A 191 -19.52 15.28 -2.73
C GLY A 191 -19.31 15.59 -4.21
N GLN A 192 -18.07 15.65 -4.69
CA GLN A 192 -17.72 15.98 -6.08
C GLN A 192 -17.39 14.77 -6.95
N VAL A 193 -17.29 13.57 -6.37
CA VAL A 193 -16.84 12.36 -7.09
C VAL A 193 -17.78 11.18 -6.92
N VAL A 194 -17.90 10.35 -7.97
CA VAL A 194 -18.58 9.05 -7.93
C VAL A 194 -17.54 7.94 -7.98
N LEU A 195 -17.62 7.02 -7.02
CA LEU A 195 -16.71 5.88 -6.89
C LEU A 195 -17.39 4.51 -7.06
N SER A 196 -18.70 4.47 -7.33
CA SER A 196 -19.53 3.26 -7.23
C SER A 196 -19.13 2.12 -8.17
N GLY A 197 -18.33 2.40 -9.21
CA GLY A 197 -17.74 1.39 -10.09
C GLY A 197 -16.31 0.96 -9.71
N SER A 198 -15.65 1.67 -8.79
CA SER A 198 -14.21 1.51 -8.51
C SER A 198 -13.92 0.47 -7.44
N ARG A 199 -12.98 -0.44 -7.77
CA ARG A 199 -12.34 -1.34 -6.80
C ARG A 199 -10.93 -0.86 -6.54
N MET A 200 -10.73 -0.18 -5.42
CA MET A 200 -9.51 0.62 -5.21
C MET A 200 -8.86 0.37 -3.85
N GLY A 201 -7.59 0.75 -3.74
CA GLY A 201 -6.96 1.07 -2.46
C GLY A 201 -7.24 2.52 -2.08
N LEU A 202 -7.51 2.76 -0.80
CA LEU A 202 -7.63 4.09 -0.22
C LEU A 202 -6.48 4.31 0.76
N ALA A 203 -5.71 5.39 0.58
CA ALA A 203 -4.67 5.79 1.51
C ALA A 203 -4.89 7.23 1.96
N ILE A 204 -4.87 7.46 3.28
CA ILE A 204 -5.12 8.75 3.89
C ILE A 204 -3.94 9.09 4.78
N TYR A 205 -3.37 10.26 4.55
CA TYR A 205 -2.25 10.83 5.29
C TYR A 205 -2.70 12.18 5.83
N CYS A 206 -3.09 12.24 7.09
CA CYS A 206 -3.71 13.43 7.69
C CYS A 206 -3.06 13.73 9.03
N LYS A 207 -2.23 14.77 9.11
CA LYS A 207 -1.51 15.11 10.34
C LYS A 207 -2.46 15.52 11.46
N GLU A 208 -3.22 16.59 11.27
CA GLU A 208 -3.99 17.19 12.36
C GLU A 208 -5.50 16.99 12.19
N ASP A 209 -6.18 16.72 13.31
CA ASP A 209 -7.63 16.75 13.50
C ASP A 209 -8.46 15.91 12.50
N PHE A 210 -8.02 14.67 12.27
CA PHE A 210 -8.80 13.72 11.46
C PHE A 210 -10.12 13.32 12.17
N GLY A 211 -10.08 13.18 13.50
CA GLY A 211 -11.21 12.76 14.32
C GLY A 211 -11.50 11.27 14.15
N ASP A 212 -12.72 10.95 13.70
CA ASP A 212 -13.22 9.57 13.56
C ASP A 212 -13.19 9.07 12.11
N LEU A 213 -13.17 7.74 11.94
CA LEU A 213 -13.27 7.10 10.61
C LEU A 213 -14.63 7.23 9.93
N GLU A 214 -15.65 7.83 10.56
CA GLU A 214 -16.97 8.06 9.96
C GLU A 214 -16.90 8.86 8.65
N VAL A 215 -15.85 9.68 8.46
CA VAL A 215 -15.61 10.36 7.17
C VAL A 215 -15.49 9.37 6.02
N LEU A 216 -15.11 8.11 6.27
CA LEU A 216 -14.99 7.09 5.24
C LEU A 216 -16.32 6.56 4.71
N ASP A 217 -17.41 6.73 5.46
CA ASP A 217 -18.73 6.15 5.14
C ASP A 217 -19.34 6.71 3.86
N TRP A 218 -18.80 7.83 3.39
CA TRP A 218 -19.26 8.56 2.24
C TRP A 218 -18.47 8.19 0.97
N PHE A 219 -17.43 7.35 1.09
CA PHE A 219 -16.79 6.72 -0.06
C PHE A 219 -17.64 5.55 -0.56
N ASP A 220 -18.59 5.86 -1.45
CA ASP A 220 -19.42 4.87 -2.16
C ASP A 220 -18.62 4.13 -3.23
N ALA A 221 -17.55 3.44 -2.84
CA ALA A 221 -16.72 2.64 -3.73
C ALA A 221 -17.29 1.21 -3.86
N ALA A 222 -17.15 0.59 -5.04
CA ALA A 222 -17.59 -0.80 -5.24
C ALA A 222 -16.92 -1.76 -4.25
N SER A 223 -15.64 -1.52 -3.93
CA SER A 223 -14.92 -2.20 -2.86
C SER A 223 -13.62 -1.45 -2.53
N ILE A 224 -13.27 -1.35 -1.25
CA ILE A 224 -11.95 -0.90 -0.81
C ILE A 224 -11.07 -2.12 -0.52
N ALA A 225 -10.16 -2.45 -1.44
CA ALA A 225 -9.31 -3.63 -1.32
C ALA A 225 -8.21 -3.47 -0.25
N ARG A 226 -7.74 -2.23 -0.08
CA ARG A 226 -6.70 -1.82 0.88
C ARG A 226 -7.11 -0.50 1.52
N LEU A 227 -7.07 -0.43 2.85
CA LEU A 227 -7.22 0.81 3.60
C LEU A 227 -5.90 1.12 4.30
N ALA A 228 -5.33 2.30 4.04
CA ALA A 228 -4.15 2.80 4.71
C ALA A 228 -4.44 4.14 5.39
N LEU A 229 -4.19 4.19 6.70
CA LEU A 229 -4.30 5.34 7.57
C LEU A 229 -2.89 5.62 8.08
N CYS A 230 -2.28 6.69 7.59
CA CYS A 230 -0.88 6.99 7.81
C CYS A 230 -0.73 8.37 8.46
N ASP A 231 0.21 8.48 9.40
CA ASP A 231 0.60 9.76 10.01
C ASP A 231 -0.61 10.57 10.53
N ILE A 232 -1.55 9.87 11.19
CA ILE A 232 -2.70 10.47 11.85
C ILE A 232 -2.34 10.80 13.29
N ASP A 233 -2.24 12.08 13.66
CA ASP A 233 -1.83 12.45 15.02
C ASP A 233 -2.94 12.15 16.04
N LYS A 234 -4.21 12.27 15.63
CA LYS A 234 -5.39 12.03 16.47
C LYS A 234 -6.46 11.25 15.72
N LEU A 235 -6.55 9.96 16.04
CA LEU A 235 -7.63 9.08 15.60
C LEU A 235 -8.45 8.71 16.84
N ASP A 236 -9.60 9.36 17.01
CA ASP A 236 -10.41 9.21 18.21
C ASP A 236 -11.16 7.87 18.20
N SER A 237 -11.73 7.50 17.05
CA SER A 237 -12.51 6.28 16.89
C SER A 237 -12.24 5.55 15.57
N MET A 238 -12.28 4.22 15.62
CA MET A 238 -12.28 3.35 14.44
C MET A 238 -13.70 3.05 13.91
N GLU A 239 -14.76 3.58 14.53
CA GLU A 239 -16.14 3.36 14.06
C GLU A 239 -16.34 3.94 12.65
N CYS A 240 -16.78 3.07 11.72
CA CYS A 240 -17.24 3.43 10.39
C CYS A 240 -17.96 2.24 9.74
N LYS A 241 -18.94 2.53 8.88
CA LYS A 241 -19.70 1.53 8.11
C LYS A 241 -18.83 0.66 7.23
N LEU A 242 -17.70 1.19 6.74
CA LEU A 242 -16.74 0.41 5.97
C LEU A 242 -16.21 -0.79 6.79
N LEU A 243 -16.00 -0.60 8.09
CA LEU A 243 -15.50 -1.63 8.99
C LEU A 243 -16.64 -2.45 9.64
N GLU A 244 -17.86 -1.91 9.73
CA GLU A 244 -19.01 -2.58 10.33
C GLU A 244 -19.85 -3.42 9.34
N GLU A 245 -20.21 -2.85 8.18
CA GLU A 245 -21.24 -3.37 7.29
C GLU A 245 -20.68 -3.90 5.95
N GLY A 246 -19.59 -3.32 5.47
CA GLY A 246 -19.11 -3.48 4.10
C GLY A 246 -18.22 -4.70 3.83
N PRO A 247 -17.87 -4.97 2.55
CA PRO A 247 -16.84 -5.94 2.24
C PRO A 247 -15.50 -5.44 2.79
N PHE A 248 -15.12 -6.01 3.91
CA PHE A 248 -13.94 -5.63 4.69
C PHE A 248 -12.65 -5.72 3.85
N PRO A 249 -11.74 -4.74 3.95
CA PRO A 249 -10.51 -4.74 3.15
C PRO A 249 -9.67 -5.99 3.45
N ASN A 250 -8.91 -6.44 2.45
CA ASN A 250 -7.96 -7.54 2.63
C ASN A 250 -6.64 -7.06 3.24
N GLU A 251 -6.37 -5.76 3.13
CA GLU A 251 -5.18 -5.11 3.64
C GLU A 251 -5.60 -3.91 4.49
N LEU A 252 -5.25 -3.93 5.78
CA LEU A 252 -5.40 -2.79 6.69
C LEU A 252 -4.01 -2.33 7.12
N VAL A 253 -3.74 -1.05 6.92
CA VAL A 253 -2.50 -0.40 7.32
C VAL A 253 -2.85 0.80 8.18
N ILE A 254 -2.47 0.74 9.45
CA ILE A 254 -2.49 1.86 10.38
C ILE A 254 -1.03 2.12 10.74
N TYR A 255 -0.55 3.31 10.44
CA TYR A 255 0.83 3.70 10.61
C TYR A 255 0.88 5.14 11.13
N GLY A 256 1.79 5.42 12.05
CA GLY A 256 1.94 6.76 12.64
C GLY A 256 2.08 6.72 14.16
N ASP A 257 2.47 7.87 14.70
CA ASP A 257 2.61 8.09 16.14
C ASP A 257 1.29 8.57 16.73
N ILE A 258 0.35 7.64 16.91
CA ILE A 258 -0.90 7.94 17.60
C ILE A 258 -0.66 7.73 19.11
N PRO A 259 -0.64 8.80 19.93
CA PRO A 259 -0.28 8.71 21.34
C PRO A 259 -1.36 8.01 22.18
N THR A 260 -2.62 8.18 21.80
CA THR A 260 -3.80 7.58 22.44
C THR A 260 -4.45 6.63 21.47
N GLY A 261 -4.48 5.32 21.79
CA GLY A 261 -5.12 4.36 20.93
C GLY A 261 -6.59 4.72 20.66
N PRO A 262 -7.09 4.49 19.43
CA PRO A 262 -8.45 4.84 19.08
C PRO A 262 -9.44 3.97 19.88
N ASP A 263 -10.61 4.52 20.12
CA ASP A 263 -11.75 3.73 20.57
C ASP A 263 -12.14 2.75 19.46
N VAL A 264 -12.40 1.50 19.86
CA VAL A 264 -12.81 0.43 18.95
C VAL A 264 -13.94 -0.36 19.61
N SER A 265 -15.09 -0.39 18.97
CA SER A 265 -16.26 -1.16 19.39
C SER A 265 -15.98 -2.66 19.45
N GLU A 266 -16.78 -3.39 20.23
CA GLU A 266 -16.66 -4.85 20.30
C GLU A 266 -17.01 -5.51 18.97
N GLU A 267 -17.91 -4.91 18.21
CA GLU A 267 -18.30 -5.30 16.87
C GLU A 267 -17.08 -5.26 15.93
N ILE A 268 -16.40 -4.12 15.82
CA ILE A 268 -15.21 -3.98 14.98
C ILE A 268 -14.08 -4.89 15.46
N LYS A 269 -13.85 -5.03 16.78
CA LYS A 269 -12.87 -5.98 17.32
C LYS A 269 -13.20 -7.43 16.93
N GLN A 270 -14.47 -7.83 16.93
CA GLN A 270 -14.87 -9.17 16.48
C GLN A 270 -14.62 -9.36 14.98
N ILE A 271 -14.91 -8.35 14.16
CA ILE A 271 -14.70 -8.39 12.71
C ILE A 271 -13.19 -8.49 12.40
N LEU A 272 -12.37 -7.62 12.99
CA LEU A 272 -10.91 -7.62 12.83
C LEU A 272 -10.29 -8.99 13.18
N ARG A 273 -10.85 -9.70 14.18
CA ARG A 273 -10.41 -11.05 14.59
C ARG A 273 -10.82 -12.16 13.64
N ARG A 274 -12.07 -12.15 13.16
CA ARG A 274 -12.61 -13.21 12.31
C ARG A 274 -12.10 -13.13 10.87
N LYS A 275 -11.67 -11.95 10.43
CA LYS A 275 -11.12 -11.74 9.09
C LYS A 275 -9.78 -12.47 8.94
N ILE A 276 -9.63 -13.17 7.81
CA ILE A 276 -8.32 -13.58 7.32
C ILE A 276 -7.73 -12.41 6.52
N TRP A 277 -6.60 -11.91 7.00
CA TRP A 277 -5.91 -10.78 6.41
C TRP A 277 -4.86 -11.24 5.41
N LYS A 278 -4.73 -10.48 4.32
CA LYS A 278 -3.55 -10.59 3.47
C LYS A 278 -2.40 -9.81 4.10
N VAL A 279 -2.67 -8.56 4.51
CA VAL A 279 -1.70 -7.71 5.21
C VAL A 279 -2.41 -7.00 6.35
N LEU A 280 -1.84 -7.07 7.55
CA LEU A 280 -2.26 -6.29 8.69
C LEU A 280 -1.04 -5.53 9.20
N THR A 281 -1.03 -4.22 9.02
CA THR A 281 -0.01 -3.32 9.59
C THR A 281 -0.68 -2.44 10.62
N ILE A 282 -0.24 -2.50 11.87
CA ILE A 282 -0.87 -1.76 12.96
C ILE A 282 0.16 -1.37 14.02
N PRO A 283 -0.05 -0.26 14.73
CA PRO A 283 0.77 0.07 15.89
C PRO A 283 0.55 -0.89 17.05
N MET A 284 1.57 -1.04 17.89
CA MET A 284 1.55 -1.94 19.03
C MET A 284 0.43 -1.63 20.03
N PHE A 285 0.03 -0.38 20.19
CA PHE A 285 -1.10 -0.05 21.06
C PHE A 285 -2.44 -0.54 20.48
N VAL A 286 -2.68 -0.41 19.17
CA VAL A 286 -3.89 -0.99 18.51
C VAL A 286 -3.87 -2.49 18.66
N TRP A 287 -2.71 -3.11 18.43
CA TRP A 287 -2.52 -4.53 18.64
C TRP A 287 -2.91 -4.95 20.07
N ASN A 288 -2.47 -4.22 21.10
CA ASN A 288 -2.84 -4.50 22.48
C ASN A 288 -4.35 -4.38 22.73
N ILE A 289 -5.06 -3.44 22.08
CA ILE A 289 -6.51 -3.32 22.18
C ILE A 289 -7.18 -4.57 21.59
N LEU A 290 -6.76 -4.99 20.39
CA LEU A 290 -7.27 -6.21 19.76
C LEU A 290 -6.99 -7.43 20.62
N VAL A 291 -5.81 -7.47 21.23
CA VAL A 291 -5.34 -8.63 21.94
C VAL A 291 -5.95 -8.82 23.32
N LYS A 292 -6.23 -7.74 24.05
CA LYS A 292 -6.93 -7.82 25.34
C LYS A 292 -8.26 -8.55 25.23
N THR A 293 -8.94 -8.44 24.09
CA THR A 293 -10.21 -9.15 23.88
C THR A 293 -10.10 -10.65 23.64
N PHE A 294 -8.89 -11.20 23.49
CA PHE A 294 -8.69 -12.66 23.40
C PHE A 294 -8.79 -13.38 24.75
N GLU A 295 -8.82 -12.66 25.88
CA GLU A 295 -8.99 -13.30 27.18
C GLU A 295 -10.33 -14.06 27.25
N GLU A 296 -11.33 -13.62 26.47
CA GLU A 296 -12.72 -14.09 26.46
C GLU A 296 -13.07 -15.03 25.29
N GLY A 297 -12.21 -15.18 24.27
CA GLY A 297 -12.56 -15.87 23.01
C GLY A 297 -11.46 -16.79 22.44
N VAL A 298 -11.85 -17.74 21.59
CA VAL A 298 -11.00 -18.85 21.10
C VAL A 298 -10.39 -18.58 19.70
N HIS A 299 -10.83 -17.56 18.97
CA HIS A 299 -10.41 -17.39 17.57
C HIS A 299 -9.11 -16.60 17.44
N PRO A 300 -8.05 -17.19 16.86
CA PRO A 300 -6.80 -16.48 16.62
C PRO A 300 -6.95 -15.45 15.49
N VAL A 301 -6.16 -14.37 15.51
CA VAL A 301 -5.99 -13.50 14.34
C VAL A 301 -5.22 -14.26 13.28
N ILE A 302 -5.73 -14.32 12.06
CA ILE A 302 -5.06 -14.98 10.94
C ILE A 302 -4.67 -13.93 9.90
N THR A 303 -3.38 -13.85 9.59
CA THR A 303 -2.84 -12.97 8.54
C THR A 303 -1.73 -13.66 7.77
N THR A 304 -1.54 -13.33 6.49
CA THR A 304 -0.32 -13.74 5.78
C THR A 304 0.87 -12.93 6.32
N THR A 305 0.75 -11.60 6.32
CA THR A 305 1.81 -10.70 6.79
C THR A 305 1.28 -9.81 7.91
N LEU A 306 1.90 -9.87 9.08
CA LEU A 306 1.68 -8.96 10.20
C LEU A 306 2.85 -8.00 10.28
N VAL A 307 2.56 -6.69 10.33
CA VAL A 307 3.56 -5.66 10.62
C VAL A 307 3.13 -4.94 11.89
N ILE A 308 3.97 -4.97 12.92
CA ILE A 308 3.72 -4.26 14.17
C ILE A 308 4.68 -3.09 14.29
N TYR A 309 4.13 -1.89 14.42
CA TYR A 309 4.89 -0.67 14.62
C TYR A 309 5.07 -0.36 16.12
N LEU A 310 6.31 -0.15 16.55
CA LEU A 310 6.65 0.20 17.92
C LEU A 310 6.96 1.70 18.03
N SER A 311 5.94 2.49 18.34
CA SER A 311 6.04 3.94 18.58
C SER A 311 7.01 4.29 19.73
N PRO A 312 7.50 5.54 19.79
CA PRO A 312 8.49 5.96 20.79
C PRO A 312 7.97 5.76 22.21
N GLY A 313 8.82 5.21 23.09
CA GLY A 313 8.46 4.95 24.49
C GLY A 313 7.53 3.75 24.71
N VAL A 314 6.95 3.17 23.66
CA VAL A 314 6.15 1.94 23.77
C VAL A 314 7.09 0.76 24.00
N ARG A 315 6.85 0.04 25.09
CA ARG A 315 7.53 -1.22 25.39
C ARG A 315 6.76 -2.38 24.75
N MET A 316 7.49 -3.43 24.37
CA MET A 316 6.85 -4.70 24.02
C MET A 316 5.93 -5.12 25.18
N PRO A 317 4.70 -5.56 24.89
CA PRO A 317 3.77 -5.99 25.92
C PRO A 317 4.39 -7.16 26.70
N SER A 318 4.39 -7.05 28.02
CA SER A 318 4.71 -8.17 28.91
C SER A 318 3.53 -9.13 29.07
N LEU A 319 2.39 -8.85 28.42
CA LEU A 319 1.19 -9.65 28.55
C LEU A 319 1.47 -11.07 28.09
N VAL A 320 1.24 -12.01 29.00
CA VAL A 320 1.27 -13.44 28.71
C VAL A 320 -0.01 -13.74 27.94
N LEU A 321 0.06 -13.65 26.61
CA LEU A 321 -1.01 -14.16 25.77
C LEU A 321 -1.18 -15.64 26.05
N LYS A 322 -2.43 -16.12 26.05
CA LYS A 322 -2.66 -17.57 26.02
C LYS A 322 -1.91 -18.08 24.80
N LEU A 323 -1.25 -19.23 24.96
CA LEU A 323 -0.44 -19.84 23.92
C LEU A 323 -1.23 -19.82 22.60
N HIS A 324 -0.59 -19.42 21.49
CA HIS A 324 -1.09 -19.64 20.13
C HIS A 324 -2.28 -18.77 19.66
N GLN A 325 -2.32 -17.49 20.03
CA GLN A 325 -3.42 -16.58 19.64
C GLN A 325 -3.28 -15.92 18.25
N VAL A 326 -2.14 -16.08 17.57
CA VAL A 326 -1.88 -15.43 16.28
C VAL A 326 -1.37 -16.44 15.26
N GLY A 327 -2.03 -16.55 14.12
CA GLY A 327 -1.53 -17.23 12.93
C GLY A 327 -0.98 -16.21 11.94
N ALA A 328 0.34 -16.16 11.77
CA ALA A 328 0.99 -15.33 10.76
C ALA A 328 2.05 -16.14 10.01
N ASN A 329 2.22 -15.93 8.70
CA ASN A 329 3.36 -16.51 7.97
C ASN A 329 4.59 -15.63 8.14
N ASP A 330 4.40 -14.32 8.02
CA ASP A 330 5.45 -13.32 8.09
C ASP A 330 5.12 -12.29 9.18
N LEU A 331 6.10 -12.01 10.04
CA LEU A 331 6.01 -10.97 11.06
C LEU A 331 7.14 -9.98 10.86
N ILE A 332 6.78 -8.71 10.76
CA ILE A 332 7.72 -7.59 10.69
C ILE A 332 7.51 -6.70 11.91
N ILE A 333 8.55 -6.46 12.69
CA ILE A 333 8.53 -5.56 13.85
C ILE A 333 9.33 -4.32 13.49
N ASN A 334 8.63 -3.21 13.31
CA ASN A 334 9.24 -1.95 12.91
C ASN A 334 9.41 -1.07 14.14
N PHE A 335 10.65 -0.87 14.57
CA PHE A 335 10.98 0.12 15.58
C PHE A 335 10.86 1.52 15.01
N HIS A 336 10.25 2.43 15.78
CA HIS A 336 10.12 3.84 15.39
C HIS A 336 11.46 4.43 14.96
N HIS A 337 11.44 5.29 13.95
CA HIS A 337 12.64 5.95 13.42
C HIS A 337 13.32 6.91 14.42
N THR A 338 12.64 7.30 15.49
CA THR A 338 13.22 8.12 16.57
C THR A 338 13.87 7.29 17.68
N LYS A 339 13.73 5.96 17.67
CA LYS A 339 14.48 5.12 18.60
C LYS A 339 15.93 5.05 18.13
N GLU A 340 16.78 5.87 18.75
CA GLU A 340 18.19 6.02 18.38
C GLU A 340 18.99 4.73 18.50
N THR A 341 18.65 3.86 19.46
CA THR A 341 19.35 2.60 19.70
C THR A 341 18.39 1.47 19.96
N VAL A 342 18.51 0.37 19.22
CA VAL A 342 17.83 -0.91 19.46
C VAL A 342 18.84 -1.90 20.01
N THR A 343 18.63 -2.34 21.25
CA THR A 343 19.60 -3.17 21.97
C THR A 343 19.35 -4.67 21.74
N HIS A 344 20.35 -5.50 22.00
CA HIS A 344 20.18 -6.96 22.05
C HIS A 344 19.05 -7.38 23.00
N GLN A 345 18.86 -6.67 24.12
CA GLN A 345 17.77 -6.93 25.07
C GLN A 345 16.39 -6.66 24.46
N ASP A 346 16.25 -5.63 23.62
CA ASP A 346 14.99 -5.35 22.92
C ASP A 346 14.64 -6.46 21.94
N ILE A 347 15.63 -6.91 21.16
CA ILE A 347 15.48 -8.03 20.23
C ILE A 347 15.09 -9.31 20.99
N THR A 348 15.76 -9.57 22.11
CA THR A 348 15.45 -10.73 22.98
C THR A 348 14.01 -10.68 23.48
N LYS A 349 13.50 -9.50 23.89
CA LYS A 349 12.09 -9.33 24.31
C LYS A 349 11.11 -9.56 23.17
N VAL A 350 11.44 -9.10 21.95
CA VAL A 350 10.61 -9.37 20.76
C VAL A 350 10.54 -10.88 20.51
N LEU A 351 11.69 -11.54 20.50
CA LEU A 351 11.78 -12.98 20.25
C LEU A 351 11.02 -13.80 21.31
N ASP A 352 11.15 -13.42 22.57
CA ASP A 352 10.42 -14.01 23.68
C ASP A 352 8.90 -13.84 23.52
N TRP A 353 8.43 -12.64 23.15
CA TRP A 353 7.02 -12.38 22.87
C TRP A 353 6.51 -13.21 21.66
N VAL A 354 7.29 -13.27 20.57
CA VAL A 354 6.95 -14.04 19.37
C VAL A 354 6.81 -15.54 19.69
N SER A 355 7.74 -16.08 20.47
CA SER A 355 7.79 -17.49 20.86
C SER A 355 6.51 -17.99 21.56
N ARG A 356 5.81 -17.09 22.25
CA ARG A 356 4.60 -17.42 23.03
C ARG A 356 3.30 -17.15 22.26
N SER A 357 3.33 -16.16 21.37
CA SER A 357 2.12 -15.56 20.81
C SER A 357 1.73 -16.14 19.44
N PHE A 358 2.70 -16.64 18.68
CA PHE A 358 2.51 -16.99 17.26
C PHE A 358 2.50 -18.50 17.00
N ILE A 359 1.67 -18.93 16.06
CA ILE A 359 1.72 -20.25 15.41
C ILE A 359 2.05 -20.05 13.93
N GLY A 360 2.79 -20.99 13.36
CA GLY A 360 2.95 -21.07 11.91
C GLY A 360 3.87 -20.01 11.31
N LEU A 361 4.50 -19.18 12.14
CA LEU A 361 5.43 -18.14 11.71
C LEU A 361 6.62 -18.74 10.98
N ARG A 362 6.80 -18.34 9.72
CA ARG A 362 7.89 -18.77 8.83
C ARG A 362 9.02 -17.75 8.78
N SER A 363 8.67 -16.47 8.74
CA SER A 363 9.62 -15.36 8.66
C SER A 363 9.40 -14.36 9.78
N LEU A 364 10.48 -13.97 10.45
CA LEU A 364 10.51 -12.85 11.40
C LEU A 364 11.53 -11.83 10.89
N SER A 365 11.11 -10.58 10.72
CA SER A 365 11.97 -9.44 10.43
C SER A 365 11.85 -8.41 11.55
N ILE A 366 12.99 -7.90 12.02
CA ILE A 366 13.06 -6.73 12.88
C ILE A 366 13.71 -5.61 12.08
N GLU A 367 12.95 -4.54 11.85
CA GLU A 367 13.41 -3.39 11.08
C GLU A 367 13.59 -2.19 12.00
N THR A 368 14.66 -1.45 11.78
CA THR A 368 15.04 -0.27 12.54
C THR A 368 15.59 0.79 11.59
N LYS A 369 15.72 2.02 12.08
CA LYS A 369 16.40 3.08 11.33
C LYS A 369 17.88 2.71 11.10
N PRO A 370 18.48 3.08 9.94
CA PRO A 370 19.92 2.92 9.72
C PRO A 370 20.75 3.48 10.88
N GLY A 371 21.69 2.68 11.38
CA GLY A 371 22.56 3.04 12.51
C GLY A 371 21.93 2.85 13.90
N ALA A 372 20.64 2.50 14.00
CA ALA A 372 20.01 2.25 15.31
C ALA A 372 20.50 0.96 15.97
N ILE A 373 21.10 0.05 15.19
CA ILE A 373 21.78 -1.13 15.69
C ILE A 373 23.24 -1.01 15.29
N ASP A 374 24.14 -1.25 16.24
CA ASP A 374 25.55 -1.47 15.93
C ASP A 374 25.67 -2.77 15.13
N GLY A 375 25.82 -2.64 13.81
CA GLY A 375 25.93 -3.79 12.91
C GLY A 375 27.14 -4.67 13.22
N THR A 376 28.21 -4.13 13.83
CA THR A 376 29.38 -4.92 14.23
C THR A 376 29.10 -5.75 15.47
N ASP A 377 28.43 -5.17 16.47
CA ASP A 377 27.95 -5.89 17.65
C ASP A 377 26.94 -6.97 17.26
N LEU A 378 25.94 -6.62 16.44
CA LEU A 378 24.96 -7.58 15.96
C LEU A 378 25.61 -8.71 15.17
N ALA A 379 26.59 -8.44 14.31
CA ALA A 379 27.30 -9.49 13.56
C ALA A 379 28.11 -10.41 14.49
N ALA A 380 28.72 -9.87 15.55
CA ALA A 380 29.46 -10.65 16.54
C ALA A 380 28.53 -11.47 17.46
N ASN A 381 27.34 -10.94 17.75
CA ASN A 381 26.38 -11.49 18.71
C ASN A 381 25.03 -11.85 18.06
N ASN A 382 25.04 -12.41 16.85
CA ASN A 382 23.83 -12.74 16.09
C ASN A 382 23.12 -14.05 16.49
N GLN A 383 23.48 -14.62 17.65
CA GLN A 383 22.94 -15.87 18.15
C GLN A 383 21.98 -15.59 19.30
N PHE A 384 20.72 -16.01 19.12
CA PHE A 384 19.69 -15.87 20.13
C PHE A 384 19.21 -17.26 20.57
N GLU A 385 19.22 -17.50 21.88
CA GLU A 385 18.70 -18.72 22.49
C GLU A 385 17.23 -18.53 22.84
N ILE A 386 16.35 -19.32 22.22
CA ILE A 386 14.91 -19.24 22.47
C ILE A 386 14.36 -20.63 22.70
N ILE A 387 13.51 -20.73 23.72
CA ILE A 387 13.01 -22.02 24.22
C ILE A 387 11.99 -22.63 23.25
N ASN A 388 11.10 -21.82 22.66
CA ASN A 388 9.99 -22.31 21.84
C ASN A 388 9.67 -21.37 20.67
N ILE A 389 10.49 -21.29 19.61
CA ILE A 389 10.01 -20.58 18.42
C ILE A 389 9.01 -21.47 17.66
N PRO A 390 7.91 -20.92 17.11
CA PRO A 390 7.20 -21.55 16.00
C PRO A 390 8.15 -21.99 14.86
N ALA A 391 7.64 -22.64 13.83
CA ALA A 391 8.40 -23.19 12.70
C ALA A 391 9.08 -22.13 11.78
N THR A 392 9.71 -21.11 12.37
CA THR A 392 10.35 -19.99 11.73
C THR A 392 11.64 -20.47 11.09
N SER A 393 11.70 -20.36 9.76
CA SER A 393 12.85 -20.73 8.95
C SER A 393 13.82 -19.56 8.76
N THR A 394 13.32 -18.32 8.89
CA THR A 394 14.08 -17.11 8.59
C THR A 394 13.91 -16.08 9.69
N PHE A 395 15.02 -15.59 10.23
CA PHE A 395 15.04 -14.47 11.19
C PHE A 395 16.03 -13.41 10.71
N LEU A 396 15.51 -12.21 10.43
CA LEU A 396 16.27 -11.06 9.93
C LEU A 396 16.24 -9.92 10.92
N VAL A 397 17.36 -9.22 11.05
CA VAL A 397 17.46 -7.93 11.75
C VAL A 397 18.14 -6.94 10.81
N ASN A 398 17.41 -5.92 10.33
CA ASN A 398 17.86 -5.00 9.26
C ASN A 398 18.49 -5.76 8.08
N GLU A 399 17.80 -6.76 7.53
CA GLU A 399 18.27 -7.60 6.42
C GLU A 399 19.44 -8.56 6.75
N ILE A 400 20.00 -8.53 7.97
CA ILE A 400 21.04 -9.46 8.40
C ILE A 400 20.40 -10.75 8.90
N LEU A 401 20.79 -11.89 8.32
CA LEU A 401 20.36 -13.21 8.75
C LEU A 401 20.96 -13.58 10.11
N CYS A 402 20.10 -13.71 11.11
CA CYS A 402 20.47 -14.12 12.46
C CYS A 402 20.22 -15.63 12.65
N ARG A 403 21.01 -16.25 13.53
CA ARG A 403 20.86 -17.67 13.86
C ARG A 403 20.07 -17.81 15.13
N VAL A 404 19.06 -18.66 15.10
CA VAL A 404 18.33 -19.09 16.29
C VAL A 404 18.87 -20.46 16.70
N ALA A 405 19.36 -20.58 17.93
CA ALA A 405 19.68 -21.86 18.53
C ALA A 405 18.47 -22.40 19.30
N TYR A 406 18.04 -23.62 18.98
CA TYR A 406 16.92 -24.27 19.65
C TYR A 406 17.43 -25.04 20.87
N ILE A 407 17.06 -24.57 22.06
CA ILE A 407 17.22 -25.38 23.26
C ILE A 407 16.00 -26.29 23.35
N ARG A 408 16.14 -27.53 22.86
CA ARG A 408 15.16 -28.57 23.18
C ARG A 408 15.26 -28.87 24.67
N THR A 409 14.45 -28.20 25.49
CA THR A 409 14.15 -28.70 26.83
C THR A 409 13.46 -30.03 26.64
N GLN A 410 14.20 -31.12 26.79
CA GLN A 410 13.59 -32.44 26.94
C GLN A 410 12.64 -32.33 28.13
N PRO A 411 11.35 -32.70 27.98
CA PRO A 411 10.46 -32.74 29.13
C PRO A 411 11.12 -33.64 30.15
N LEU A 412 11.44 -33.09 31.33
CA LEU A 412 11.87 -33.88 32.47
C LEU A 412 10.71 -34.83 32.75
N ILE A 413 10.86 -36.09 32.30
CA ILE A 413 9.94 -37.17 32.68
C ILE A 413 10.23 -37.41 34.16
N THR A 414 9.58 -36.62 35.02
CA THR A 414 9.51 -36.94 36.44
C THR A 414 8.62 -38.15 36.55
N ASN A 415 9.23 -39.32 36.78
CA ASN A 415 8.50 -40.53 37.13
C ASN A 415 7.56 -40.21 38.31
N PRO A 416 6.24 -40.41 38.17
CA PRO A 416 5.36 -40.40 39.32
C PRO A 416 5.69 -41.64 40.15
N ASN A 417 6.26 -41.42 41.34
CA ASN A 417 6.34 -42.44 42.38
C ASN A 417 5.05 -42.46 43.19
#